data_AF-A0A078GDN0-F1
#
_entry.id   AF-A0A078GDN0-F1
#
_cell.length_a   1.000
_cell.length_b   1.000
_cell.length_c   1.000
_cell.angle_alpha   90.00
_cell.angle_beta   90.00
_cell.angle_gamma   90.00
#
_symmetry.space_group_name_H-M   'P 1'
#
loop_
_entity.id
_entity.type
_entity.pdbx_description
1 polymer ?
#
loop_
_entity_poly.entity_id
_entity_poly.type
_entity_poly.pdbx_seq_one_letter_code
_entity_poly.pdbx_strand_id
1 'polypeptide(L)'
;MSALQIKNSDCVEHSQPSPKAKIVYDKDTFTSHDKMGDAQIVIKPFLEVHKLGLQELPGGTEIKRVLPTRENCLSEESRIFYHNGKIVQDMILVLRNVQCGEVEIQLEWIKISGGRRL
;
A
#
# COMPACT_ATOMS: atom_id res chain seq x y z
N MET A 1 -6.12 -7.51 -17.52
CA MET A 1 -4.88 -7.05 -16.86
C MET A 1 -5.18 -6.90 -15.37
N SER A 2 -4.20 -6.92 -14.47
CA SER A 2 -4.45 -6.74 -13.03
C SER A 2 -3.58 -5.60 -12.52
N ALA A 3 -4.05 -4.87 -11.50
CA ALA A 3 -3.32 -3.79 -10.86
C ALA A 3 -3.39 -3.89 -9.33
N LEU A 4 -2.45 -3.23 -8.67
CA LEU A 4 -2.46 -2.99 -7.24
C LEU A 4 -3.03 -1.59 -6.99
N GLN A 5 -4.01 -1.48 -6.09
CA GLN A 5 -4.55 -0.20 -5.67
C GLN A 5 -4.15 0.09 -4.23
N ILE A 6 -3.79 1.35 -3.96
CA ILE A 6 -3.61 1.90 -2.62
C ILE A 6 -4.87 2.67 -2.26
N LYS A 7 -5.52 2.33 -1.14
CA LYS A 7 -6.62 3.11 -0.56
C LYS A 7 -6.08 4.06 0.53
N ASN A 8 -6.77 5.19 0.73
CA ASN A 8 -6.49 6.22 1.75
C ASN A 8 -5.24 7.09 1.52
N SER A 9 -4.91 7.43 0.27
CA SER A 9 -3.82 8.35 -0.03
C SER A 9 -4.34 9.46 -0.93
N ASP A 10 -4.66 10.62 -0.36
CA ASP A 10 -5.22 11.76 -1.10
C ASP A 10 -4.23 12.45 -2.05
N CYS A 11 -2.99 11.99 -2.13
CA CYS A 11 -1.99 12.43 -3.10
C CYS A 11 -1.11 11.25 -3.53
N VAL A 12 -1.30 10.66 -4.72
CA VAL A 12 -0.35 9.68 -5.30
C VAL A 12 -0.24 9.85 -6.81
N GLU A 13 0.81 10.52 -7.27
CA GLU A 13 1.20 10.41 -8.69
C GLU A 13 1.87 9.05 -8.95
N HIS A 14 1.37 8.36 -9.98
CA HIS A 14 1.83 7.04 -10.37
C HIS A 14 2.70 7.09 -11.63
N SER A 15 3.95 6.64 -11.54
CA SER A 15 4.68 6.09 -12.70
C SER A 15 5.53 4.85 -12.31
N GLN A 16 5.26 3.71 -12.96
CA GLN A 16 6.10 2.47 -13.07
C GLN A 16 6.19 1.43 -11.92
N PRO A 17 6.25 0.10 -12.21
CA PRO A 17 6.22 -0.97 -11.22
C PRO A 17 7.60 -1.25 -10.59
N SER A 18 8.03 -0.36 -9.70
CA SER A 18 9.17 -0.57 -8.77
C SER A 18 8.65 -0.42 -7.32
N PRO A 19 9.42 -0.73 -6.26
CA PRO A 19 8.99 -0.54 -4.87
C PRO A 19 8.84 0.98 -4.63
N LYS A 20 7.68 1.53 -4.96
CA LYS A 20 7.48 2.97 -5.00
C LYS A 20 7.57 3.52 -3.58
N ALA A 21 8.50 4.46 -3.40
CA ALA A 21 8.41 5.42 -2.32
C ALA A 21 7.10 6.21 -2.49
N LYS A 22 6.31 6.32 -1.42
CA LYS A 22 5.20 7.25 -1.32
C LYS A 22 5.74 8.54 -0.73
N ILE A 23 5.49 9.66 -1.39
CA ILE A 23 5.87 11.00 -0.94
C ILE A 23 4.56 11.73 -0.62
N VAL A 24 4.45 12.28 0.58
CA VAL A 24 3.30 13.09 1.00
C VAL A 24 3.66 14.56 0.82
N TYR A 25 2.76 15.33 0.21
CA TYR A 25 2.89 16.77 0.02
C TYR A 25 1.73 17.47 0.72
N ASP A 26 1.98 18.66 1.26
CA ASP A 26 0.90 19.52 1.72
C ASP A 26 0.15 20.09 0.51
N LYS A 27 -1.18 20.19 0.60
CA LYS A 27 -2.00 20.80 -0.44
C LYS A 27 -2.35 22.23 -0.04
N ASP A 28 -1.34 23.09 -0.04
CA ASP A 28 -1.54 24.53 0.13
C ASP A 28 -1.87 25.21 -1.20
N THR A 29 -2.83 26.14 -1.17
CA THR A 29 -3.28 26.88 -2.38
C THR A 29 -2.48 28.18 -2.62
N PHE A 30 -1.62 28.59 -1.67
CA PHE A 30 -0.91 29.88 -1.74
C PHE A 30 0.55 29.90 -1.24
N THR A 31 1.13 28.76 -0.89
CA THR A 31 2.53 28.62 -0.42
C THR A 31 3.26 27.51 -1.17
N SER A 32 4.59 27.58 -1.21
CA SER A 32 5.44 26.54 -1.85
C SER A 32 5.16 25.19 -1.20
N HIS A 33 4.93 24.15 -2.00
CA HIS A 33 4.60 22.81 -1.53
C HIS A 33 5.75 22.24 -0.67
N ASP A 34 5.65 22.34 0.65
CA ASP A 34 6.62 21.77 1.56
C ASP A 34 6.47 20.23 1.57
N LYS A 35 7.62 19.53 1.53
CA LYS A 35 7.63 18.06 1.60
C LYS A 35 7.19 17.63 3.01
N MET A 36 6.09 16.90 3.11
CA MET A 36 5.57 16.36 4.39
C MET A 36 6.15 14.98 4.73
N GLY A 37 7.26 14.61 4.11
CA GLY A 37 7.95 13.35 4.33
C GLY A 37 7.64 12.26 3.31
N ASP A 38 8.36 11.13 3.45
CA ASP A 38 8.24 9.96 2.57
C ASP A 38 8.24 8.65 3.35
N ALA A 39 7.63 7.62 2.77
CA ALA A 39 7.69 6.26 3.26
C ALA A 39 7.86 5.26 2.12
N GLN A 40 8.57 4.17 2.38
CA GLN A 40 8.77 3.09 1.41
C GLN A 40 7.97 1.85 1.79
N ILE A 41 7.35 1.23 0.80
CA ILE A 41 6.59 -0.01 0.95
C ILE A 41 7.33 -1.16 0.27
N VAL A 42 7.53 -2.25 1.01
CA VAL A 42 8.02 -3.51 0.45
C VAL A 42 6.83 -4.35 0.02
N ILE A 43 6.55 -4.40 -1.28
CA ILE A 43 5.38 -5.09 -1.86
C ILE A 43 5.62 -6.61 -2.01
N LYS A 44 6.86 -7.09 -1.86
CA LYS A 44 7.24 -8.49 -2.06
C LYS A 44 6.40 -9.49 -1.23
N PRO A 45 6.17 -9.29 0.08
CA PRO A 45 5.31 -10.17 0.89
C PRO A 45 3.89 -10.31 0.34
N PHE A 46 3.32 -9.21 -0.15
CA PHE A 46 1.99 -9.21 -0.78
C PHE A 46 1.94 -10.06 -2.04
N LEU A 47 2.94 -9.91 -2.92
CA LEU A 47 3.00 -10.65 -4.18
C LEU A 47 3.24 -12.14 -3.98
N GLU A 48 4.03 -12.52 -2.98
CA GLU A 48 4.20 -13.93 -2.61
C GLU A 48 2.86 -14.55 -2.22
N VAL A 49 2.10 -13.87 -1.38
CA VAL A 49 0.76 -14.32 -0.95
C VAL A 49 -0.20 -14.41 -2.14
N HIS A 50 -0.19 -13.41 -3.04
CA HIS A 50 -1.01 -13.46 -4.25
C HIS A 50 -0.64 -14.61 -5.20
N LYS A 51 0.64 -14.97 -5.31
CA LYS A 51 1.11 -16.07 -6.17
C LYS A 51 0.78 -17.46 -5.63
N LEU A 52 0.52 -17.60 -4.32
CA LEU A 52 0.17 -18.89 -3.73
C LEU A 52 -1.17 -19.44 -4.24
N GLY A 53 -1.98 -18.65 -4.95
CA GLY A 53 -3.21 -19.14 -5.56
C GLY A 53 -4.18 -19.66 -4.50
N LEU A 54 -4.36 -18.90 -3.42
CA LEU A 54 -5.21 -19.26 -2.30
C LEU A 54 -6.62 -19.62 -2.81
N GLN A 55 -7.04 -20.87 -2.58
CA GLN A 55 -8.45 -21.26 -2.71
C GLN A 55 -9.28 -20.45 -1.72
N GLU A 56 -10.57 -20.24 -2.01
CA GLU A 56 -11.45 -19.37 -1.22
C GLU A 56 -11.36 -19.66 0.28
N LEU A 57 -10.56 -18.87 0.98
CA LEU A 57 -10.38 -18.95 2.41
C LEU A 57 -11.59 -18.30 3.10
N PRO A 58 -11.91 -18.70 4.34
CA PRO A 58 -12.86 -17.96 5.15
C PRO A 58 -12.47 -16.48 5.22
N GLY A 59 -13.45 -15.58 5.07
CA GLY A 59 -13.21 -14.14 5.22
C GLY A 59 -12.59 -13.82 6.59
N GLY A 60 -11.57 -12.96 6.59
CA GLY A 60 -10.80 -12.62 7.79
C GLY A 60 -9.62 -13.57 8.06
N THR A 61 -9.36 -14.55 7.20
CA THR A 61 -8.18 -15.43 7.37
C THR A 61 -6.91 -14.62 7.18
N GLU A 62 -6.12 -14.51 8.24
CA GLU A 62 -4.79 -13.91 8.16
C GLU A 62 -3.80 -14.89 7.52
N ILE A 63 -3.08 -14.42 6.51
CA ILE A 63 -2.18 -15.25 5.71
C ILE A 63 -0.73 -15.00 6.08
N LYS A 64 -0.36 -13.74 6.35
CA LYS A 64 1.03 -13.34 6.63
C LYS A 64 1.07 -12.03 7.41
N ARG A 65 2.08 -11.90 8.27
CA ARG A 65 2.44 -10.64 8.94
C ARG A 65 3.80 -10.15 8.47
N VAL A 66 3.97 -8.83 8.43
CA VAL A 66 5.26 -8.17 8.23
C VAL A 66 5.51 -7.28 9.45
N LEU A 67 6.58 -7.56 10.18
CA LEU A 67 6.92 -6.84 11.40
C LEU A 67 7.65 -5.52 11.08
N PRO A 68 7.52 -4.49 11.93
CA PRO A 68 8.38 -3.32 11.90
C PRO A 68 9.86 -3.71 12.01
N THR A 69 10.70 -3.10 11.17
CA THR A 69 12.15 -3.24 11.24
C THR A 69 12.81 -1.88 11.06
N ARG A 70 14.10 -1.78 11.34
CA ARG A 70 14.84 -0.50 11.17
C ARG A 70 14.96 -0.08 9.71
N GLU A 71 14.80 -1.03 8.79
CA GLU A 71 14.95 -0.86 7.36
C GLU A 71 13.62 -0.56 6.65
N ASN A 72 12.48 -0.82 7.31
CA ASN A 72 11.15 -0.55 6.75
C ASN A 72 10.49 0.66 7.42
N CYS A 73 9.36 1.09 6.87
CA CYS A 73 8.62 2.26 7.35
C CYS A 73 7.39 1.86 8.18
N LEU A 74 7.26 0.62 8.65
CA LEU A 74 6.06 0.21 9.39
C LEU A 74 6.11 0.76 10.82
N SER A 75 5.03 1.41 11.27
CA SER A 75 4.86 1.80 12.68
C SER A 75 4.48 0.58 13.52
N GLU A 76 3.64 -0.28 12.97
CA GLU A 76 3.13 -1.51 13.60
C GLU A 76 3.16 -2.71 12.63
N GLU A 77 2.78 -3.89 13.13
CA GLU A 77 2.69 -5.08 12.28
C GLU A 77 1.71 -4.89 11.12
N SER A 78 2.19 -5.09 9.90
CA SER A 78 1.32 -5.13 8.73
C SER A 78 0.73 -6.52 8.57
N ARG A 79 -0.59 -6.58 8.36
CA ARG A 79 -1.34 -7.83 8.23
C ARG A 79 -1.81 -8.02 6.80
N ILE A 80 -1.51 -9.18 6.23
CA ILE A 80 -2.02 -9.62 4.93
C ILE A 80 -3.08 -10.68 5.20
N PHE A 81 -4.31 -10.43 4.74
CA PHE A 81 -5.45 -11.30 5.02
C PHE A 81 -6.36 -11.45 3.80
N TYR A 82 -7.14 -12.53 3.81
CA TYR A 82 -8.16 -12.79 2.82
C TYR A 82 -9.49 -12.21 3.29
N HIS A 83 -10.12 -11.37 2.47
CA HIS A 83 -11.41 -10.78 2.77
C HIS A 83 -12.26 -10.64 1.50
N ASN A 84 -13.48 -11.17 1.52
CA ASN A 84 -14.47 -11.07 0.44
C ASN A 84 -13.92 -11.39 -0.96
N GLY A 85 -13.22 -12.52 -1.10
CA GLY A 85 -12.68 -12.96 -2.39
C GLY A 85 -11.35 -12.30 -2.77
N LYS A 86 -10.75 -11.49 -1.90
CA LYS A 86 -9.59 -10.64 -2.21
C LYS A 86 -8.51 -10.76 -1.15
N ILE A 87 -7.27 -10.51 -1.57
CA ILE A 87 -6.13 -10.35 -0.68
C ILE A 87 -5.99 -8.86 -0.38
N VAL A 88 -5.97 -8.54 0.92
CA VAL A 88 -5.87 -7.19 1.46
C VAL A 88 -4.66 -7.12 2.37
N GLN A 89 -3.97 -5.98 2.38
CA GLN A 89 -2.89 -5.72 3.35
C GLN A 89 -3.04 -4.33 3.97
N ASP A 90 -3.13 -4.29 5.29
CA ASP A 90 -3.17 -3.06 6.07
C ASP A 90 -1.77 -2.69 6.57
N MET A 91 -1.42 -1.41 6.52
CA MET A 91 -0.14 -0.87 6.97
C MET A 91 -0.32 0.52 7.55
N ILE A 92 0.35 0.80 8.67
CA ILE A 92 0.62 2.15 9.15
C ILE A 92 2.08 2.46 8.88
N LEU A 93 2.34 3.54 8.15
CA LEU A 93 3.68 3.93 7.75
C LEU A 93 4.14 5.18 8.51
N VAL A 94 5.31 5.12 9.14
CA VAL A 94 5.99 6.29 9.69
C VAL A 94 6.68 7.05 8.56
N LEU A 95 6.39 8.34 8.46
CA LEU A 95 7.02 9.22 7.48
C LEU A 95 8.45 9.56 7.91
N ARG A 96 9.37 9.52 6.96
CA ARG A 96 10.76 9.96 7.10
C ARG A 96 10.91 11.36 6.55
N ASN A 97 12.01 12.02 6.91
CA ASN A 97 12.34 13.38 6.46
C ASN A 97 11.28 14.43 6.84
N VAL A 98 10.57 14.20 7.95
CA VAL A 98 9.60 15.12 8.57
C VAL A 98 9.70 14.98 10.09
N GLN A 99 9.25 15.98 10.85
CA GLN A 99 9.32 15.98 12.32
C GLN A 99 8.45 14.89 12.96
N CYS A 100 7.25 14.68 12.40
CA CYS A 100 6.31 13.66 12.81
C CYS A 100 5.31 13.42 11.69
N GLY A 101 4.68 12.24 11.68
CA GLY A 101 3.64 11.90 10.73
C GLY A 101 3.56 10.40 10.48
N GLU A 102 2.33 9.90 10.46
CA GLU A 102 2.02 8.53 10.07
C GLU A 102 0.95 8.53 8.99
N VAL A 103 0.97 7.53 8.13
CA VAL A 103 -0.05 7.34 7.09
C VAL A 103 -0.55 5.91 7.15
N GLU A 104 -1.85 5.77 7.38
CA GLU A 104 -2.56 4.50 7.27
C GLU A 104 -2.93 4.24 5.80
N ILE A 105 -2.57 3.07 5.31
CA ILE A 105 -2.81 2.67 3.92
C ILE A 105 -3.30 1.23 3.87
N GLN A 106 -4.06 0.93 2.81
CA GLN A 106 -4.46 -0.43 2.50
C GLN A 106 -4.10 -0.78 1.05
N LEU A 107 -3.53 -1.97 0.83
CA LEU A 107 -3.30 -2.54 -0.49
C LEU A 107 -4.39 -3.54 -0.83
N GLU A 108 -4.92 -3.44 -2.04
CA GLU A 108 -5.85 -4.40 -2.61
C GLU A 108 -5.42 -4.77 -4.03
N TRP A 109 -5.52 -6.06 -4.36
CA TRP A 109 -5.34 -6.53 -5.74
C TRP A 109 -6.66 -6.41 -6.52
N ILE A 110 -6.63 -5.67 -7.63
CA ILE A 110 -7.79 -5.46 -8.50
C ILE A 110 -7.58 -6.12 -9.86
N LYS A 111 -8.62 -6.78 -10.35
CA LYS A 111 -8.68 -7.23 -11.74
C LYS A 111 -9.16 -6.07 -12.60
N ILE A 112 -8.31 -5.58 -13.50
CA ILE A 112 -8.72 -4.65 -14.54
C ILE A 112 -9.49 -5.47 -15.59
N SER A 113 -10.81 -5.45 -15.48
CA SER A 113 -11.67 -5.88 -16.58
C SER A 113 -11.45 -4.91 -17.73
N GLY A 114 -11.04 -5.44 -18.89
CA GLY A 114 -10.69 -4.63 -20.04
C GLY A 114 -11.84 -3.71 -20.43
N GLY A 115 -11.56 -2.41 -20.48
CA GLY A 115 -12.38 -1.49 -21.24
C GLY A 115 -12.38 -1.98 -22.68
N ARG A 116 -13.47 -2.57 -23.12
CA ARG A 116 -13.79 -2.66 -24.54
C ARG A 116 -13.87 -1.22 -25.03
N ARG A 117 -12.85 -0.75 -25.75
CA ARG A 117 -13.01 0.35 -26.68
C ARG A 117 -13.03 -0.28 -28.07
N LEU A 118 -14.21 -0.18 -28.69
CA LEU A 118 -14.49 -0.40 -30.10
C LEU A 118 -13.61 0.51 -30.96
#